data_AF-A0A7L2X5A0-F1
#
_entry.id   AF-A0A7L2X5A0-F1
#
_cell.length_a   1.000
_cell.length_b   1.000
_cell.length_c   1.000
_cell.angle_alpha   90.00
_cell.angle_beta   90.00
_cell.angle_gamma   90.00
#
_symmetry.space_group_name_H-M   'P 1'
#
loop_
_entity.id
_entity.type
_entity.pdbx_description
1 polymer ?
#
loop_
_entity_poly.entity_id
_entity_poly.type
_entity_poly.pdbx_seq_one_letter_code
_entity_poly.pdbx_strand_id
1 'polypeptide(L)'
;TRCAEPCRARRCCAVPSRAVPSLAGGKRDNDLILPINSSLSVTLHQDQLKTTTTAAASRDFAEDRLWLNGEEANVGHPRLQACLREVRRLARKRRGGSDEDAAPLSLSYKIHIATENNFPTAAGLASSAAGYACLVSALARLYGVEGELSEVARRGSGRACRRMLGGFVQWQRGERPDGRDSLAHQVAPETHWPELRVLVLVVRDWRWRRGAGGGTAVPTTPRL
;
A
#
# COMPACT_ATOMS: atom_id res chain seq x y z
N THR A 1 33.89 17.19 15.97
CA THR A 1 32.56 16.81 16.54
C THR A 1 31.67 16.35 15.41
N ARG A 2 31.43 15.03 15.29
CA ARG A 2 30.65 14.43 14.19
C ARG A 2 29.17 14.79 14.35
N CYS A 3 28.63 15.60 13.45
CA CYS A 3 27.18 15.72 13.27
C CYS A 3 26.64 14.36 12.79
N ALA A 4 26.05 13.59 13.72
CA ALA A 4 25.22 12.45 13.37
C ALA A 4 23.86 13.01 12.96
N GLU A 5 23.57 13.03 11.65
CA GLU A 5 22.19 13.25 11.21
C GLU A 5 21.31 12.11 11.79
N PRO A 6 20.23 12.43 12.53
CA PRO A 6 19.44 11.40 13.18
C PRO A 6 18.68 10.56 12.15
N CYS A 7 18.57 9.26 12.43
CA CYS A 7 17.68 8.34 11.74
C CYS A 7 16.26 8.96 11.65
N ARG A 8 15.77 9.16 10.42
CA ARG A 8 14.45 9.75 10.19
C ARG A 8 13.42 8.63 10.04
N ALA A 9 12.59 8.43 11.06
CA ALA A 9 11.49 7.47 11.05
C ALA A 9 10.15 8.17 10.81
N ARG A 10 9.26 7.58 10.00
CA ARG A 10 7.90 8.10 9.78
C ARG A 10 6.85 6.99 9.85
N ARG A 11 5.75 7.28 10.53
CA ARG A 11 4.63 6.35 10.81
C ARG A 11 3.39 6.71 9.98
N CYS A 12 2.71 5.71 9.44
CA CYS A 12 1.44 5.83 8.73
C CYS A 12 0.45 4.74 9.14
N CYS A 13 -0.84 5.06 9.07
CA CYS A 13 -1.94 4.15 9.36
C CYS A 13 -2.92 4.08 8.18
N ALA A 14 -3.40 2.89 7.85
CA ALA A 14 -4.36 2.63 6.78
C ALA A 14 -5.27 1.47 7.18
N VAL A 15 -6.44 1.39 6.56
CA VAL A 15 -7.53 0.52 7.03
C VAL A 15 -7.97 -0.47 5.96
N PRO A 16 -8.47 -1.65 6.37
CA PRO A 16 -9.16 -2.54 5.45
C PRO A 16 -10.47 -1.91 4.94
N SER A 17 -10.98 -2.41 3.82
CA SER A 17 -12.33 -2.12 3.29
C SER A 17 -12.84 -3.30 2.51
N ARG A 18 -14.15 -3.38 2.44
CA ARG A 18 -14.87 -4.32 1.60
C ARG A 18 -15.17 -3.64 0.27
N ALA A 19 -14.85 -4.32 -0.83
CA ALA A 19 -15.36 -3.95 -2.14
C ALA A 19 -16.80 -4.46 -2.26
N VAL A 20 -17.67 -3.71 -2.94
CA VAL A 20 -18.98 -4.24 -3.36
C VAL A 20 -18.73 -5.43 -4.31
N PRO A 21 -19.38 -6.59 -4.12
CA PRO A 21 -18.95 -7.88 -4.70
C PRO A 21 -18.86 -7.97 -6.25
N SER A 22 -19.53 -7.09 -7.00
CA SER A 22 -19.73 -7.25 -8.44
C SER A 22 -18.58 -6.74 -9.35
N LEU A 23 -17.56 -6.05 -8.83
CA LEU A 23 -16.68 -5.22 -9.70
C LEU A 23 -15.16 -5.48 -9.62
N ALA A 24 -14.68 -6.44 -8.82
CA ALA A 24 -13.26 -6.49 -8.44
C ALA A 24 -12.49 -7.77 -8.83
N GLY A 25 -12.88 -8.43 -9.93
CA GLY A 25 -12.26 -9.67 -10.41
C GLY A 25 -11.76 -9.57 -11.86
N GLY A 26 -10.57 -9.02 -12.08
CA GLY A 26 -9.87 -9.08 -13.37
C GLY A 26 -8.88 -7.92 -13.57
N LYS A 27 -7.74 -8.21 -14.20
CA LYS A 27 -6.75 -7.20 -14.59
C LYS A 27 -6.60 -7.20 -16.10
N ARG A 28 -6.61 -6.01 -16.72
CA ARG A 28 -6.25 -5.84 -18.13
C ARG A 28 -4.74 -5.80 -18.33
N ASP A 29 -4.01 -5.38 -17.29
CA ASP A 29 -2.55 -5.32 -17.27
C ASP A 29 -2.05 -5.80 -15.90
N ASN A 30 -1.17 -6.79 -15.88
CA ASN A 30 -0.64 -7.37 -14.64
C ASN A 30 0.60 -6.62 -14.09
N ASP A 31 1.35 -5.94 -14.95
CA ASP A 31 2.57 -5.23 -14.58
C ASP A 31 2.24 -3.86 -13.99
N LEU A 32 1.30 -3.15 -14.62
CA LEU A 32 0.78 -1.87 -14.14
C LEU A 32 -0.38 -2.03 -13.14
N ILE A 33 -0.88 -3.27 -12.97
CA ILE A 33 -2.02 -3.63 -12.12
C ILE A 33 -3.25 -2.79 -12.50
N LEU A 34 -3.62 -2.81 -13.78
CA LEU A 34 -4.79 -2.08 -14.29
C LEU A 34 -6.03 -2.99 -14.25
N PRO A 35 -7.17 -2.53 -13.72
CA PRO A 35 -8.34 -3.35 -13.58
C PRO A 35 -9.13 -3.38 -14.89
N ILE A 36 -9.95 -4.41 -15.09
CA ILE A 36 -10.90 -4.45 -16.20
C ILE A 36 -12.10 -3.50 -15.98
N ASN A 37 -12.47 -3.27 -14.71
CA ASN A 37 -13.63 -2.49 -14.31
C ASN A 37 -13.27 -1.51 -13.19
N SER A 38 -13.94 -0.36 -13.16
CA SER A 38 -13.88 0.53 -12.01
C SER A 38 -14.53 -0.13 -10.79
N SER A 39 -14.12 0.22 -9.58
CA SER A 39 -14.67 -0.37 -8.36
C SER A 39 -14.82 0.64 -7.23
N LEU A 40 -15.86 0.47 -6.41
CA LEU A 40 -16.16 1.33 -5.26
C LEU A 40 -15.89 0.60 -3.94
N SER A 41 -15.46 1.32 -2.91
CA SER A 41 -15.36 0.80 -1.55
C SER A 41 -15.56 1.85 -0.48
N VAL A 42 -15.85 1.39 0.74
CA VAL A 42 -15.98 2.22 1.94
C VAL A 42 -14.78 1.99 2.86
N THR A 43 -13.99 3.03 3.11
CA THR A 43 -12.85 3.00 4.02
C THR A 43 -13.33 2.84 5.47
N LEU A 44 -12.87 1.81 6.18
CA LEU A 44 -13.27 1.52 7.58
C LEU A 44 -12.54 2.44 8.56
N HIS A 45 -13.03 2.57 9.79
CA HIS A 45 -12.42 3.46 10.77
C HIS A 45 -11.12 2.88 11.36
N GLN A 46 -10.10 3.74 11.53
CA GLN A 46 -8.76 3.36 12.00
C GLN A 46 -8.71 2.92 13.47
N ASP A 47 -9.70 3.32 14.27
CA ASP A 47 -9.78 2.92 15.68
C ASP A 47 -9.99 1.42 15.85
N GLN A 48 -10.67 0.78 14.90
CA GLN A 48 -11.00 -0.63 14.96
C GLN A 48 -9.97 -1.47 14.21
N LEU A 49 -9.68 -1.10 12.95
CA LEU A 49 -8.83 -1.89 12.06
C LEU A 49 -7.80 -0.99 11.39
N LYS A 50 -6.51 -1.23 11.64
CA LYS A 50 -5.41 -0.50 11.06
C LYS A 50 -4.17 -1.36 10.82
N THR A 51 -3.51 -1.06 9.71
CA THR A 51 -2.10 -1.36 9.47
C THR A 51 -1.28 -0.16 9.89
N THR A 52 -0.21 -0.35 10.64
CA THR A 52 0.77 0.66 10.97
C THR A 52 2.06 0.34 10.24
N THR A 53 2.61 1.26 9.46
CA THR A 53 3.96 1.11 8.88
C THR A 53 4.87 2.23 9.34
N THR A 54 6.06 1.85 9.79
CA THR A 54 7.17 2.75 10.10
C THR A 54 8.27 2.53 9.08
N ALA A 55 8.69 3.59 8.39
CA ALA A 55 9.82 3.55 7.47
C ALA A 55 10.94 4.46 7.99
N ALA A 56 12.16 3.95 7.98
CA ALA A 56 13.36 4.67 8.37
C ALA A 56 14.43 4.54 7.29
N ALA A 57 15.21 5.61 7.10
CA ALA A 57 16.37 5.61 6.23
C ALA A 57 17.60 6.08 7.03
N SER A 58 18.72 5.38 6.84
CA SER A 58 19.99 5.71 7.51
C SER A 58 21.16 5.37 6.60
N ARG A 59 22.27 6.11 6.77
CA ARG A 59 23.57 5.81 6.17
C ARG A 59 24.20 4.53 6.73
N ASP A 60 23.82 4.17 7.96
CA ASP A 60 24.38 3.03 8.68
C ASP A 60 23.69 1.70 8.30
N PHE A 61 22.62 1.76 7.50
CA PHE A 61 21.94 0.58 6.98
C PHE A 61 22.69 0.04 5.76
N ALA A 62 23.08 -1.23 5.81
CA ALA A 62 23.80 -1.90 4.73
C ALA A 62 22.89 -2.33 3.57
N GLU A 63 21.62 -2.66 3.86
CA GLU A 63 20.65 -3.16 2.88
C GLU A 63 19.22 -2.72 3.18
N ASP A 64 18.34 -2.82 2.19
CA ASP A 64 16.91 -2.56 2.39
C ASP A 64 16.30 -3.76 3.12
N ARG A 65 15.57 -3.55 4.23
CA ARG A 65 14.94 -4.64 5.03
C ARG A 65 13.49 -4.32 5.36
N LEU A 66 12.68 -5.37 5.47
CA LEU A 66 11.24 -5.26 5.76
C LEU A 66 10.86 -6.28 6.84
N TRP A 67 10.10 -5.84 7.84
CA TRP A 67 9.47 -6.70 8.84
C TRP A 67 7.95 -6.55 8.76
N LEU A 68 7.25 -7.67 8.83
CA LEU A 68 5.80 -7.77 8.87
C LEU A 68 5.39 -8.53 10.13
N ASN A 69 4.69 -7.86 11.05
CA ASN A 69 4.28 -8.43 12.34
C ASN A 69 5.45 -9.07 13.11
N GLY A 70 6.63 -8.44 13.08
CA GLY A 70 7.85 -8.92 13.74
C GLY A 70 8.68 -9.93 12.93
N GLU A 71 8.12 -10.52 11.86
CA GLU A 71 8.86 -11.46 11.00
C GLU A 71 9.50 -10.75 9.82
N GLU A 72 10.76 -11.08 9.51
CA GLU A 72 11.45 -10.51 8.35
C GLU A 72 10.85 -11.04 7.05
N ALA A 73 10.52 -10.13 6.14
CA ALA A 73 9.89 -10.39 4.86
C ALA A 73 10.83 -10.06 3.70
N ASN A 74 10.67 -10.77 2.59
CA ASN A 74 11.51 -10.59 1.41
C ASN A 74 11.30 -9.22 0.75
N VAL A 75 12.30 -8.33 0.90
CA VAL A 75 12.31 -7.00 0.28
C VAL A 75 12.38 -7.05 -1.25
N GLY A 76 12.92 -8.12 -1.82
CA GLY A 76 13.13 -8.33 -3.26
C GLY A 76 11.85 -8.65 -4.03
N HIS A 77 10.69 -8.74 -3.37
CA HIS A 77 9.44 -9.04 -4.05
C HIS A 77 9.11 -7.99 -5.14
N PRO A 78 8.76 -8.39 -6.39
CA PRO A 78 8.64 -7.46 -7.52
C PRO A 78 7.73 -6.26 -7.30
N ARG A 79 6.60 -6.45 -6.61
CA ARG A 79 5.64 -5.38 -6.33
C ARG A 79 6.12 -4.38 -5.29
N LEU A 80 6.84 -4.86 -4.28
CA LEU A 80 7.46 -4.00 -3.28
C LEU A 80 8.56 -3.15 -3.94
N GLN A 81 9.41 -3.80 -4.74
CA GLN A 81 10.42 -3.12 -5.53
C GLN A 81 9.82 -2.10 -6.51
N ALA A 82 8.67 -2.39 -7.12
CA ALA A 82 7.96 -1.43 -7.97
C ALA A 82 7.52 -0.18 -7.19
N CYS A 83 6.95 -0.32 -5.99
CA CYS A 83 6.61 0.82 -5.12
C CYS A 83 7.86 1.61 -4.72
N LEU A 84 8.93 0.93 -4.28
CA LEU A 84 10.17 1.58 -3.87
C LEU A 84 10.81 2.39 -4.99
N ARG A 85 10.91 1.78 -6.19
CA ARG A 85 11.44 2.46 -7.38
C ARG A 85 10.61 3.69 -7.72
N GLU A 86 9.30 3.58 -7.67
CA GLU A 86 8.41 4.67 -8.07
C GLU A 86 8.42 5.84 -7.06
N VAL A 87 8.39 5.57 -5.75
CA VAL A 87 8.54 6.62 -4.74
C VAL A 87 9.90 7.31 -4.87
N ARG A 88 10.99 6.54 -5.05
CA ARG A 88 12.34 7.10 -5.27
C ARG A 88 12.39 7.93 -6.57
N ARG A 89 11.72 7.50 -7.64
CA ARG A 89 11.61 8.26 -8.90
C ARG A 89 10.89 9.60 -8.70
N LEU A 90 9.75 9.60 -7.99
CA LEU A 90 9.02 10.82 -7.64
C LEU A 90 9.87 11.77 -6.78
N ALA A 91 10.59 11.22 -5.80
CA ALA A 91 11.52 12.00 -4.97
C ALA A 91 12.65 12.65 -5.78
N ARG A 92 13.20 11.96 -6.80
CA ARG A 92 14.20 12.55 -7.73
C ARG A 92 13.61 13.66 -8.57
N LYS A 93 12.40 13.45 -9.12
CA LYS A 93 11.72 14.45 -9.95
C LYS A 93 11.52 15.76 -9.20
N ARG A 94 11.19 15.71 -7.90
CA ARG A 94 11.10 16.90 -7.03
C ARG A 94 12.45 17.63 -6.91
N ARG A 95 13.56 16.90 -6.73
CA ARG A 95 14.90 17.50 -6.59
C ARG A 95 15.37 18.23 -7.84
N GLY A 96 15.04 17.73 -9.02
CA GLY A 96 15.48 18.34 -10.29
C GLY A 96 14.81 19.67 -10.64
N GLY A 97 13.93 20.21 -9.79
CA GLY A 97 13.17 21.44 -10.05
C GLY A 97 13.49 22.64 -9.15
N SER A 98 14.28 22.46 -8.09
CA SER A 98 14.62 23.55 -7.15
C SER A 98 15.82 23.15 -6.28
N ASP A 99 16.93 23.89 -6.39
CA ASP A 99 18.15 23.69 -5.58
C ASP A 99 18.00 24.14 -4.11
N GLU A 100 16.87 24.75 -3.72
CA GLU A 100 16.69 25.33 -2.38
C GLU A 100 15.99 24.42 -1.35
N ASP A 101 15.29 23.37 -1.78
CA ASP A 101 14.66 22.40 -0.87
C ASP A 101 15.48 21.10 -0.82
N ALA A 102 16.58 21.13 -0.08
CA ALA A 102 17.37 19.94 0.22
C ALA A 102 16.48 18.89 0.91
N ALA A 103 15.94 17.95 0.13
CA ALA A 103 15.29 16.77 0.68
C ALA A 103 16.29 16.10 1.64
N PRO A 104 16.02 16.04 2.95
CA PRO A 104 17.08 15.92 3.97
C PRO A 104 17.63 14.49 4.15
N LEU A 105 17.46 13.63 3.15
CA LEU A 105 17.83 12.22 3.17
C LEU A 105 18.39 11.81 1.82
N SER A 106 19.59 11.24 1.77
CA SER A 106 20.11 10.71 0.51
C SER A 106 19.21 9.57 -0.01
N LEU A 107 18.90 9.58 -1.31
CA LEU A 107 18.21 8.47 -1.97
C LEU A 107 19.08 7.21 -2.11
N SER A 108 20.38 7.32 -1.82
CA SER A 108 21.29 6.18 -1.74
C SER A 108 21.19 5.43 -0.41
N TYR A 109 20.62 6.06 0.64
CA TYR A 109 20.47 5.40 1.93
C TYR A 109 19.50 4.23 1.83
N LYS A 110 19.89 3.16 2.49
CA LYS A 110 19.06 1.98 2.61
C LYS A 110 17.92 2.25 3.59
N ILE A 111 16.86 1.46 3.46
CA ILE A 111 15.65 1.65 4.26
C ILE A 111 15.31 0.41 5.06
N HIS A 112 14.90 0.63 6.29
CA HIS A 112 14.28 -0.39 7.12
C HIS A 112 12.80 -0.03 7.28
N ILE A 113 11.93 -1.00 7.01
CA ILE A 113 10.48 -0.83 7.07
C ILE A 113 9.91 -1.86 8.04
N ALA A 114 9.15 -1.42 9.03
CA ALA A 114 8.41 -2.31 9.92
C ALA A 114 6.91 -2.05 9.74
N THR A 115 6.13 -3.09 9.49
CA THR A 115 4.67 -3.01 9.33
C THR A 115 3.95 -3.98 10.25
N GLU A 116 2.87 -3.54 10.86
CA GLU A 116 2.09 -4.29 11.83
C GLU A 116 0.60 -4.11 11.59
N ASN A 117 -0.17 -5.19 11.67
CA ASN A 117 -1.62 -5.18 11.52
C ASN A 117 -2.28 -5.50 12.88
N ASN A 118 -3.28 -4.71 13.29
CA ASN A 118 -4.04 -5.00 14.51
C ASN A 118 -5.20 -5.99 14.30
N PHE A 119 -5.24 -6.65 13.14
CA PHE A 119 -6.28 -7.61 12.76
C PHE A 119 -5.65 -8.92 12.26
N PRO A 120 -6.32 -10.07 12.42
CA PRO A 120 -5.72 -11.36 12.08
C PRO A 120 -5.43 -11.47 10.58
N THR A 121 -4.18 -11.78 10.21
CA THR A 121 -3.76 -12.03 8.81
C THR A 121 -4.60 -13.13 8.14
N ALA A 122 -5.13 -14.06 8.93
CA ALA A 122 -5.99 -15.16 8.49
C ALA A 122 -7.47 -14.76 8.27
N ALA A 123 -7.93 -13.59 8.73
CA ALA A 123 -9.34 -13.20 8.67
C ALA A 123 -9.84 -12.81 7.25
N GLY A 124 -9.01 -12.95 6.22
CA GLY A 124 -9.38 -12.59 4.84
C GLY A 124 -9.58 -11.08 4.62
N LEU A 125 -9.26 -10.25 5.61
CA LEU A 125 -9.39 -8.81 5.58
C LEU A 125 -8.24 -8.16 4.81
N ALA A 126 -8.17 -8.39 3.49
CA ALA A 126 -7.38 -7.64 2.50
C ALA A 126 -6.08 -6.97 3.01
N SER A 127 -5.28 -7.68 3.81
CA SER A 127 -4.19 -7.06 4.60
C SER A 127 -3.21 -6.32 3.68
N SER A 128 -2.91 -6.93 2.53
CA SER A 128 -1.96 -6.39 1.58
C SER A 128 -2.38 -5.03 1.04
N ALA A 129 -3.68 -4.75 0.88
CA ALA A 129 -4.13 -3.45 0.39
C ALA A 129 -3.83 -2.33 1.41
N ALA A 130 -4.06 -2.59 2.70
CA ALA A 130 -3.74 -1.64 3.76
C ALA A 130 -2.23 -1.50 3.96
N GLY A 131 -1.49 -2.63 3.93
CA GLY A 131 -0.02 -2.64 3.99
C GLY A 131 0.65 -1.84 2.90
N TYR A 132 0.29 -2.02 1.62
CA TYR A 132 0.87 -1.24 0.52
C TYR A 132 0.50 0.25 0.58
N ALA A 133 -0.71 0.59 1.05
CA ALA A 133 -1.11 1.99 1.22
C ALA A 133 -0.31 2.68 2.35
N CYS A 134 -0.13 2.01 3.49
CA CYS A 134 0.72 2.51 4.56
C CYS A 134 2.17 2.64 4.13
N LEU A 135 2.71 1.63 3.44
CA LEU A 135 4.06 1.62 2.92
C LEU A 135 4.30 2.85 2.03
N VAL A 136 3.47 3.05 1.01
CA VAL A 136 3.60 4.18 0.09
C VAL A 136 3.48 5.51 0.83
N SER A 137 2.53 5.63 1.76
CA SER A 137 2.36 6.82 2.57
C SER A 137 3.57 7.10 3.45
N ALA A 138 4.14 6.08 4.10
CA ALA A 138 5.30 6.21 4.98
C ALA A 138 6.55 6.61 4.20
N LEU A 139 6.78 6.00 3.03
CA LEU A 139 7.89 6.32 2.14
C LEU A 139 7.74 7.71 1.51
N ALA A 140 6.53 8.08 1.08
CA ALA A 140 6.26 9.39 0.54
C ALA A 140 6.56 10.48 1.58
N ARG A 141 6.09 10.31 2.82
CA ARG A 141 6.46 11.21 3.90
C ARG A 141 7.98 11.19 4.13
N LEU A 142 8.62 10.01 4.17
CA LEU A 142 10.05 9.86 4.46
C LEU A 142 10.90 10.66 3.46
N TYR A 143 10.57 10.58 2.18
CA TYR A 143 11.29 11.24 1.10
C TYR A 143 10.74 12.62 0.71
N GLY A 144 9.69 13.11 1.39
CA GLY A 144 9.04 14.38 1.04
C GLY A 144 8.40 14.34 -0.36
N VAL A 145 7.74 13.25 -0.72
CA VAL A 145 6.94 13.16 -1.95
C VAL A 145 5.52 13.58 -1.63
N GLU A 146 5.01 14.52 -2.42
CA GLU A 146 3.63 15.02 -2.36
C GLU A 146 2.91 14.76 -3.69
N GLY A 147 1.59 14.89 -3.69
CA GLY A 147 0.75 14.71 -4.88
C GLY A 147 0.08 13.35 -4.97
N GLU A 148 -0.12 12.87 -6.21
CA GLU A 148 -0.90 11.67 -6.51
C GLU A 148 -0.12 10.38 -6.22
N LEU A 149 -0.48 9.71 -5.12
CA LEU A 149 0.19 8.48 -4.64
C LEU A 149 -0.62 7.20 -4.86
N SER A 150 -1.87 7.30 -5.32
CA SER A 150 -2.73 6.14 -5.54
C SER A 150 -2.23 5.26 -6.70
N GLU A 151 -1.58 5.84 -7.72
CA GLU A 151 -0.89 5.10 -8.78
C GLU A 151 0.22 4.20 -8.19
N VAL A 152 1.02 4.75 -7.28
CA VAL A 152 2.13 4.02 -6.64
C VAL A 152 1.60 2.88 -5.79
N ALA A 153 0.55 3.14 -5.01
CA ALA A 153 -0.10 2.12 -4.20
C ALA A 153 -0.71 1.01 -5.07
N ARG A 154 -1.33 1.37 -6.21
CA ARG A 154 -1.92 0.42 -7.18
C ARG A 154 -0.89 -0.60 -7.67
N ARG A 155 0.32 -0.17 -8.02
CA ARG A 155 1.42 -1.04 -8.49
C ARG A 155 1.91 -2.04 -7.44
N GLY A 156 1.73 -1.71 -6.16
CA GLY A 156 1.99 -2.63 -5.05
C GLY A 156 0.87 -3.64 -4.84
N SER A 157 -0.35 -3.13 -4.74
CA SER A 157 -1.58 -3.92 -4.66
C SER A 157 -2.71 -3.09 -5.22
N GLY A 158 -3.40 -3.58 -6.26
CA GLY A 158 -4.37 -2.77 -7.01
C GLY A 158 -5.43 -2.12 -6.11
N ARG A 159 -5.91 -2.85 -5.09
CA ARG A 159 -6.90 -2.34 -4.13
C ARG A 159 -6.34 -1.34 -3.12
N ALA A 160 -5.02 -1.19 -3.00
CA ALA A 160 -4.37 -0.24 -2.09
C ALA A 160 -4.57 1.22 -2.52
N CYS A 161 -4.78 1.50 -3.82
CA CYS A 161 -5.03 2.87 -4.29
C CYS A 161 -6.19 3.53 -3.54
N ARG A 162 -7.28 2.79 -3.28
CA ARG A 162 -8.45 3.29 -2.56
C ARG A 162 -8.26 3.50 -1.06
N ARG A 163 -7.12 3.11 -0.52
CA ARG A 163 -6.82 3.11 0.95
C ARG A 163 -6.02 4.34 1.33
N MET A 164 -5.60 5.09 0.32
CA MET A 164 -4.96 6.38 0.47
C MET A 164 -5.98 7.47 0.88
N LEU A 165 -7.29 7.19 0.78
CA LEU A 165 -8.38 8.16 0.98
C LEU A 165 -9.44 7.62 1.97
N GLY A 166 -10.06 8.53 2.72
CA GLY A 166 -11.16 8.27 3.66
C GLY A 166 -12.55 8.22 2.98
N GLY A 167 -13.57 7.74 3.70
CA GLY A 167 -14.96 7.73 3.23
C GLY A 167 -15.24 6.73 2.10
N PHE A 168 -16.00 7.16 1.10
CA PHE A 168 -16.34 6.39 -0.09
C PHE A 168 -15.34 6.68 -1.19
N VAL A 169 -14.70 5.64 -1.72
CA VAL A 169 -13.59 5.78 -2.66
C VAL A 169 -13.81 4.90 -3.88
N GLN A 170 -13.69 5.48 -5.06
CA GLN A 170 -13.74 4.79 -6.34
C GLN A 170 -12.32 4.62 -6.89
N TRP A 171 -12.00 3.42 -7.39
CA TRP A 171 -10.86 3.18 -8.26
C TRP A 171 -11.37 3.21 -9.69
N GLN A 172 -10.93 4.22 -10.45
CA GLN A 172 -11.23 4.35 -11.87
C GLN A 172 -10.37 3.38 -12.67
N ARG A 173 -10.96 2.67 -13.63
CA ARG A 173 -10.21 1.72 -14.48
C ARG A 173 -9.13 2.40 -15.33
N GLY A 174 -9.30 3.68 -15.62
CA GLY A 174 -8.54 4.38 -16.66
C GLY A 174 -8.79 3.79 -18.05
N GLU A 175 -8.25 4.44 -19.06
CA GLU A 175 -8.33 4.07 -20.47
C GLU A 175 -6.96 4.13 -21.13
N ARG A 176 -6.05 4.93 -20.58
CA ARG A 176 -4.68 5.02 -21.10
C ARG A 176 -3.90 3.72 -20.89
N PRO A 177 -3.12 3.27 -21.90
CA PRO A 177 -2.23 2.11 -21.76
C PRO A 177 -1.14 2.31 -20.70
N ASP A 178 -0.68 3.54 -20.48
CA ASP A 178 0.31 3.86 -19.45
C ASP A 178 -0.27 3.85 -18.02
N GLY A 179 -1.59 3.71 -17.88
CA GLY A 179 -2.27 3.59 -16.61
C GLY A 179 -2.29 4.86 -15.76
N ARG A 180 -1.88 6.02 -16.29
CA ARG A 180 -1.81 7.27 -15.50
C ARG A 180 -3.16 7.83 -15.08
N ASP A 181 -4.23 7.40 -15.73
CA ASP A 181 -5.63 7.76 -15.44
C ASP A 181 -6.37 6.70 -14.61
N SER A 182 -5.71 5.60 -14.23
CA SER A 182 -6.31 4.60 -13.33
C SER A 182 -5.99 4.92 -11.87
N LEU A 183 -6.72 5.90 -11.33
CA LEU A 183 -6.47 6.48 -10.01
C LEU A 183 -7.62 6.22 -9.02
N ALA A 184 -7.36 6.46 -7.75
CA ALA A 184 -8.41 6.49 -6.72
C ALA A 184 -8.96 7.91 -6.56
N HIS A 185 -10.28 8.03 -6.46
CA HIS A 185 -10.99 9.28 -6.25
C HIS A 185 -11.96 9.14 -5.08
N GLN A 186 -11.98 10.13 -4.19
CA GLN A 186 -12.95 10.19 -3.11
C GLN A 186 -14.30 10.63 -3.67
N VAL A 187 -15.29 9.75 -3.57
CA VAL A 187 -16.67 10.01 -4.00
C VAL A 187 -17.42 10.79 -2.93
N ALA A 188 -17.20 10.45 -1.66
CA ALA A 188 -17.79 11.16 -0.53
C ALA A 188 -16.90 11.01 0.72
N PRO A 189 -16.82 12.04 1.58
CA PRO A 189 -16.04 11.97 2.82
C PRO A 189 -16.67 11.01 3.83
N GLU A 190 -15.92 10.66 4.88
CA GLU A 190 -16.43 9.82 5.98
C GLU A 190 -17.64 10.43 6.70
N THR A 191 -17.74 11.76 6.71
CA THR A 191 -18.86 12.52 7.31
C THR A 191 -20.14 12.48 6.48
N HIS A 192 -20.10 11.94 5.25
CA HIS A 192 -21.26 11.91 4.37
C HIS A 192 -22.36 10.96 4.86
N TRP A 193 -21.98 9.86 5.51
CA TRP A 193 -22.93 8.86 6.01
C TRP A 193 -22.51 8.32 7.38
N PRO A 194 -22.61 9.15 8.44
CA PRO A 194 -22.10 8.83 9.77
C PRO A 194 -22.87 7.70 10.47
N GLU A 195 -24.08 7.35 10.02
CA GLU A 195 -24.89 6.25 10.53
C GLU A 195 -24.48 4.89 9.97
N LEU A 196 -23.72 4.84 8.87
CA LEU A 196 -23.31 3.59 8.26
C LEU A 196 -22.47 2.77 9.24
N ARG A 197 -22.83 1.50 9.41
CA ARG A 197 -22.08 0.53 10.23
C ARG A 197 -21.67 -0.66 9.38
N VAL A 198 -20.50 -1.20 9.65
CA VAL A 198 -19.98 -2.39 8.97
C VAL A 198 -19.69 -3.46 10.01
N LEU A 199 -20.37 -4.60 9.89
CA LEU A 199 -20.09 -5.78 10.69
C LEU A 199 -19.26 -6.78 9.89
N VAL A 200 -18.14 -7.22 10.45
CA VAL A 200 -17.28 -8.26 9.88
C VAL A 200 -17.48 -9.54 10.67
N LEU A 201 -18.12 -10.54 10.05
CA LEU A 201 -18.25 -11.87 10.62
C LEU A 201 -17.09 -12.75 10.15
N VAL A 202 -16.17 -13.06 11.06
CA VAL A 202 -15.05 -13.97 10.79
C VAL A 202 -15.55 -15.40 10.94
N VAL A 203 -15.65 -16.12 9.83
CA VAL A 203 -16.05 -17.53 9.80
C VAL A 203 -14.82 -18.43 9.74
N ARG A 204 -14.91 -19.62 10.34
CA ARG A 204 -13.87 -20.65 10.18
C ARG A 204 -13.97 -21.22 8.76
N ASP A 205 -12.91 -21.09 7.97
CA ASP A 205 -12.78 -21.75 6.67
C ASP A 205 -12.39 -23.21 6.90
N TRP A 206 -13.36 -24.12 6.97
CA TRP A 206 -13.11 -25.55 6.94
C TRP A 206 -12.76 -25.93 5.49
N ARG A 207 -11.50 -25.86 5.12
CA ARG A 207 -11.09 -26.42 3.83
C ARG A 207 -11.07 -27.93 3.93
N TRP A 208 -12.04 -28.59 3.28
CA TRP A 208 -11.84 -29.96 2.81
C TRP A 208 -10.57 -29.94 1.95
N ARG A 209 -9.54 -30.71 2.35
CA ARG A 209 -8.35 -30.93 1.51
C ARG A 209 -8.83 -31.58 0.22
N ARG A 210 -9.00 -30.81 -0.85
CA ARG A 210 -9.08 -31.38 -2.21
C ARG A 210 -7.79 -32.17 -2.39
N GLY A 211 -7.93 -33.49 -2.60
CA GLY A 211 -6.82 -34.40 -2.85
C GLY A 211 -5.93 -33.87 -3.97
N ALA A 212 -4.64 -34.18 -3.87
CA ALA A 212 -3.61 -33.78 -4.83
C ALA A 212 -4.08 -34.06 -6.27
N GLY A 213 -4.45 -32.99 -6.98
CA GLY A 213 -4.92 -33.02 -8.35
C GLY A 213 -4.75 -31.65 -8.97
N GLY A 214 -3.58 -31.44 -9.58
CA GLY A 214 -3.25 -30.41 -10.58
C GLY A 214 -4.02 -29.10 -10.55
N GLY A 215 -3.64 -28.18 -9.67
CA GLY A 215 -3.98 -26.76 -9.79
C GLY A 215 -2.78 -25.94 -9.34
N THR A 216 -2.04 -25.37 -10.29
CA THR A 216 -0.89 -24.50 -10.01
C THR A 216 -1.38 -23.26 -9.27
N ALA A 217 -1.23 -23.25 -7.95
CA ALA A 217 -1.41 -22.05 -7.15
C ALA A 217 -0.33 -21.05 -7.57
N VAL A 218 -0.73 -20.04 -8.34
CA VAL A 218 0.08 -18.86 -8.65
C VAL A 218 0.62 -18.30 -7.33
N PRO A 219 1.92 -17.96 -7.21
CA PRO A 219 2.49 -17.46 -5.96
C PRO A 219 1.67 -16.26 -5.48
N THR A 220 1.01 -16.45 -4.34
CA THR A 220 0.15 -15.44 -3.75
C THR A 220 0.99 -14.26 -3.29
N THR A 221 0.47 -13.06 -3.51
CA THR A 221 1.09 -11.79 -3.10
C THR A 221 1.52 -11.86 -1.62
N PRO A 222 2.71 -11.33 -1.23
CA PRO A 222 3.04 -11.15 0.17
C PRO A 222 1.89 -10.40 0.82
N ARG A 223 1.31 -11.03 1.84
CA ARG A 223 0.26 -10.42 2.65
C ARG A 223 0.94 -9.42 3.58
N LEU A 224 1.36 -8.27 3.06
CA LEU A 224 1.66 -7.10 3.90
C LEU A 224 0.46 -6.79 4.81
#